data_AF-A0A9X6ACS9-F1
#
_entry.id   AF-A0A9X6ACS9-F1
#
_cell.length_a   1.000
_cell.length_b   1.000
_cell.length_c   1.000
_cell.angle_alpha   90.00
_cell.angle_beta   90.00
_cell.angle_gamma   90.00
#
_symmetry.space_group_name_H-M   'P 1'
#
loop_
_entity.id
_entity.type
_entity.pdbx_description
1 polymer ?
#
loop_
_entity_poly.entity_id
_entity_poly.type
_entity_poly.pdbx_seq_one_letter_code
_entity_poly.pdbx_strand_id
1 'polypeptide(L)'
;KGHEAVARQLDALVGFVATPVTARRGLLARLRYLTRSERARAAAPEAGLTVTDRTLKAWLDGRRSPSRKDLRNIESAYLQVRRRNVARYLLGRLNQEGRGTRVEFHPLNQSQVTRPHHRVVEFRTLSVRHWDRIVEAWAAADDQAFDGAWINEA
;
A
#
# COMPACT_ATOMS: atom_id res chain seq x y z
N LYS A 1 12.85 7.18 -3.78
CA LYS A 1 12.47 8.62 -3.79
C LYS A 1 11.68 8.98 -2.52
N GLY A 2 11.46 10.27 -2.23
CA GLY A 2 10.75 10.70 -1.00
C GLY A 2 9.31 10.18 -0.92
N HIS A 3 8.61 10.16 -2.07
CA HIS A 3 7.24 9.65 -2.15
C HIS A 3 7.14 8.15 -1.80
N GLU A 4 8.12 7.30 -2.18
CA GLU A 4 8.13 5.88 -1.82
C GLU A 4 8.14 5.68 -0.29
N ALA A 5 8.85 6.55 0.44
CA ALA A 5 8.87 6.47 1.90
C ALA A 5 7.50 6.80 2.50
N VAL A 6 6.79 7.78 1.93
CA VAL A 6 5.43 8.13 2.33
C VAL A 6 4.46 7.01 2.00
N ALA A 7 4.55 6.42 0.80
CA ALA A 7 3.73 5.29 0.41
C ALA A 7 3.91 4.09 1.37
N ARG A 8 5.15 3.79 1.78
CA ARG A 8 5.43 2.78 2.82
C ARG A 8 4.82 3.14 4.17
N GLN A 9 4.81 4.41 4.54
CA GLN A 9 4.21 4.84 5.80
C GLN A 9 2.68 4.77 5.76
N LEU A 10 2.06 5.15 4.64
CA LEU A 10 0.63 4.96 4.43
C LEU A 10 0.27 3.46 4.50
N ASP A 11 1.08 2.61 3.87
CA ASP A 11 0.94 1.16 3.96
C ASP A 11 1.03 0.63 5.40
N ALA A 12 1.94 1.18 6.22
CA ALA A 12 2.06 0.84 7.63
C ALA A 12 0.81 1.24 8.43
N LEU A 13 0.20 2.40 8.14
CA LEU A 13 -1.01 2.87 8.81
C LEU A 13 -2.25 2.01 8.51
N VAL A 14 -2.28 1.30 7.38
CA VAL A 14 -3.40 0.43 6.98
C VAL A 14 -3.44 -0.89 7.75
N GLY A 15 -2.27 -1.41 8.14
CA GLY A 15 -2.15 -2.72 8.76
C GLY A 15 -2.55 -3.86 7.83
N PHE A 16 -1.66 -4.26 6.93
CA PHE A 16 -1.86 -5.43 6.05
C PHE A 16 -1.68 -6.76 6.79
N VAL A 17 -2.06 -7.87 6.13
CA VAL A 17 -1.77 -9.22 6.63
C VAL A 17 -0.26 -9.40 6.75
N ALA A 18 0.24 -9.41 7.99
CA ALA A 18 1.67 -9.53 8.30
C ALA A 18 2.28 -10.88 7.90
N THR A 19 1.48 -11.95 7.88
CA THR A 19 1.97 -13.26 7.45
C THR A 19 2.23 -13.27 5.94
N PRO A 20 3.41 -13.69 5.46
CA PRO A 20 3.74 -13.71 4.04
C PRO A 20 2.76 -14.55 3.21
N VAL A 21 2.52 -14.16 1.96
CA VAL A 21 1.65 -14.91 1.01
C VAL A 21 2.18 -16.31 0.70
N THR A 22 3.48 -16.54 0.86
CA THR A 22 4.11 -17.87 0.72
C THR A 22 3.73 -18.85 1.83
N ALA A 23 3.31 -18.34 3.00
CA ALA A 23 2.80 -19.17 4.08
C ALA A 23 1.30 -19.42 3.90
N ARG A 24 0.84 -20.65 4.15
CA ARG A 24 -0.56 -21.07 3.96
C ARG A 24 -1.57 -20.13 4.64
N ARG A 25 -1.29 -19.69 5.87
CA ARG A 25 -2.14 -18.74 6.61
C ARG A 25 -2.22 -17.38 5.89
N GLY A 26 -1.10 -16.87 5.39
CA GLY A 26 -1.03 -15.59 4.69
C GLY A 26 -1.72 -15.63 3.33
N LEU A 27 -1.58 -16.74 2.59
CA LEU A 27 -2.31 -17.00 1.35
C LEU A 27 -3.83 -17.01 1.58
N LEU A 28 -4.29 -17.83 2.52
CA LEU A 28 -5.72 -17.97 2.78
C LEU A 28 -6.36 -16.68 3.27
N ALA A 29 -5.66 -15.90 4.10
CA ALA A 29 -6.17 -14.61 4.56
C ALA A 29 -6.45 -13.65 3.38
N ARG A 30 -5.54 -13.59 2.40
CA ARG A 30 -5.68 -12.75 1.21
C ARG A 30 -6.77 -13.25 0.27
N LEU A 31 -6.78 -14.56 -0.01
CA LEU A 31 -7.83 -15.15 -0.84
C LEU A 31 -9.20 -14.95 -0.21
N ARG A 32 -9.35 -15.17 1.10
CA ARG A 32 -10.61 -14.91 1.80
C ARG A 32 -11.00 -13.45 1.75
N TYR A 33 -10.05 -12.52 1.92
CA TYR A 33 -10.34 -11.09 1.80
C TYR A 33 -10.88 -10.72 0.41
N LEU A 34 -10.24 -11.21 -0.65
CA LEU A 34 -10.61 -10.96 -2.04
C LEU A 34 -11.92 -11.67 -2.45
N THR A 35 -12.35 -12.70 -1.72
CA THR A 35 -13.55 -13.50 -2.06
C THR A 35 -14.69 -13.39 -1.05
N ARG A 36 -14.54 -12.55 -0.01
CA ARG A 36 -15.48 -12.43 1.12
C ARG A 36 -16.88 -11.95 0.71
N SER A 37 -16.97 -11.11 -0.30
CA SER A 37 -18.23 -10.51 -0.77
C SER A 37 -18.22 -10.37 -2.29
N GLU A 38 -19.41 -10.20 -2.88
CA GLU A 38 -19.54 -9.97 -4.33
C GLU A 38 -18.74 -8.74 -4.78
N ARG A 39 -18.78 -7.66 -4.00
CA ARG A 39 -17.97 -6.46 -4.25
C ARG A 39 -16.46 -6.76 -4.28
N ALA A 40 -15.98 -7.59 -3.35
CA ALA A 40 -14.55 -7.96 -3.32
C ALA A 40 -14.18 -8.84 -4.52
N ARG A 41 -15.07 -9.76 -4.93
CA ARG A 41 -14.88 -10.60 -6.11
C ARG A 41 -14.87 -9.79 -7.40
N ALA A 42 -15.72 -8.77 -7.51
CA ALA A 42 -15.73 -7.86 -8.66
C ALA A 42 -14.46 -6.99 -8.72
N ALA A 43 -13.94 -6.55 -7.57
CA ALA A 43 -12.74 -5.72 -7.51
C ALA A 43 -11.43 -6.47 -7.77
N ALA A 44 -11.39 -7.80 -7.56
CA ALA A 44 -10.16 -8.57 -7.71
C ALA A 44 -9.63 -8.65 -9.16
N PRO A 45 -10.48 -8.88 -10.20
CA PRO A 45 -10.08 -8.79 -11.60
C PRO A 45 -9.59 -7.41 -12.02
N GLU A 46 -10.25 -6.34 -11.57
CA GLU A 46 -9.79 -4.96 -11.81
C GLU A 46 -8.40 -4.70 -11.22
N ALA A 47 -8.04 -5.45 -10.18
CA ALA A 47 -6.74 -5.41 -9.53
C ALA A 47 -5.73 -6.42 -10.10
N GLY A 48 -6.04 -7.03 -11.25
CA GLY A 48 -5.16 -7.92 -12.00
C GLY A 48 -5.23 -9.40 -11.59
N LEU A 49 -6.15 -9.81 -10.72
CA LEU A 49 -6.37 -11.23 -10.41
C LEU A 49 -7.32 -11.86 -11.44
N THR A 50 -6.76 -12.41 -12.51
CA THR A 50 -7.51 -12.93 -13.67
C THR A 50 -7.76 -14.44 -13.67
N VAL A 51 -7.62 -15.11 -12.51
CA VAL A 51 -7.80 -16.56 -12.43
C VAL A 51 -9.27 -16.97 -12.32
N THR A 52 -9.59 -18.18 -12.77
CA THR A 52 -10.96 -18.69 -12.73
C THR A 52 -11.44 -19.00 -11.32
N ASP A 53 -12.75 -18.90 -11.07
CA ASP A 53 -13.37 -19.25 -9.78
C ASP A 53 -13.04 -20.68 -9.34
N ARG A 54 -12.96 -21.61 -10.30
CA ARG A 54 -12.53 -23.00 -10.04
C ARG A 54 -11.12 -23.05 -9.45
N THR A 55 -10.21 -22.23 -9.96
CA THR A 55 -8.83 -22.15 -9.49
C THR A 55 -8.77 -21.51 -8.10
N LEU A 56 -9.50 -20.41 -7.90
CA LEU A 56 -9.63 -19.76 -6.59
C LEU A 56 -10.16 -20.73 -5.53
N LYS A 57 -11.21 -21.49 -5.86
CA LYS A 57 -11.77 -22.53 -4.98
C LYS A 57 -10.74 -23.62 -4.67
N ALA A 58 -10.00 -24.11 -5.66
CA ALA A 58 -8.97 -25.13 -5.45
C ALA A 58 -7.85 -24.64 -4.51
N TRP A 59 -7.47 -23.36 -4.58
CA TRP A 59 -6.49 -22.76 -3.66
C TRP A 59 -7.06 -22.56 -2.25
N LEU A 60 -8.31 -22.08 -2.14
CA LEU A 60 -9.00 -21.93 -0.86
C LEU A 60 -9.15 -23.26 -0.11
N ASP A 61 -9.46 -24.33 -0.84
CA ASP A 61 -9.59 -25.69 -0.30
C ASP A 61 -8.22 -26.33 -0.01
N GLY A 62 -7.11 -25.71 -0.46
CA GLY A 62 -5.76 -26.26 -0.33
C GLY A 62 -5.48 -27.46 -1.24
N ARG A 63 -6.33 -27.71 -2.24
CA ARG A 63 -6.15 -28.81 -3.22
C ARG A 63 -5.05 -28.53 -4.24
N ARG A 64 -4.68 -27.26 -4.42
CA ARG A 64 -3.58 -26.80 -5.29
C ARG A 64 -2.83 -25.65 -4.63
N SER A 65 -1.55 -25.51 -4.98
CA SER A 65 -0.72 -24.38 -4.61
C SER A 65 -0.59 -23.39 -5.77
N PRO A 66 -0.71 -22.07 -5.55
CA PRO A 66 -0.44 -21.07 -6.58
C PRO A 66 1.02 -21.08 -7.01
N SER A 67 1.30 -20.72 -8.27
CA SER A 67 2.68 -20.52 -8.73
C SER A 67 3.30 -19.26 -8.10
N ARG A 68 4.62 -19.07 -8.23
CA ARG A 68 5.29 -17.81 -7.82
C ARG A 68 4.72 -16.57 -8.51
N LYS A 69 4.26 -16.71 -9.76
CA LYS A 69 3.58 -15.63 -10.49
C LYS A 69 2.23 -15.33 -9.84
N ASP A 70 1.44 -16.36 -9.57
CA ASP A 70 0.12 -16.20 -8.97
C ASP A 70 0.20 -15.64 -7.54
N LEU A 71 1.18 -16.06 -6.74
CA LEU A 71 1.41 -15.49 -5.41
C LEU A 71 1.66 -13.98 -5.47
N ARG A 72 2.45 -13.51 -6.44
CA ARG A 72 2.66 -12.07 -6.66
C ARG A 72 1.37 -11.37 -7.08
N ASN A 73 0.60 -11.96 -7.99
CA ASN A 73 -0.67 -11.40 -8.43
C ASN A 73 -1.69 -11.31 -7.28
N ILE A 74 -1.76 -12.34 -6.43
CA ILE A 74 -2.61 -12.36 -5.24
C ILE A 74 -2.19 -11.28 -4.25
N GLU A 75 -0.88 -11.12 -4.00
CA GLU A 75 -0.37 -10.05 -3.13
C GLU A 75 -0.75 -8.67 -3.68
N SER A 76 -0.44 -8.39 -4.94
CA SER A 76 -0.73 -7.10 -5.58
C SER A 76 -2.22 -6.78 -5.56
N ALA A 77 -3.07 -7.74 -5.95
CA ALA A 77 -4.52 -7.56 -5.93
C ALA A 77 -5.05 -7.30 -4.52
N TYR A 78 -4.56 -8.05 -3.53
CA TYR A 78 -4.91 -7.83 -2.12
C TYR A 78 -4.54 -6.43 -1.65
N LEU A 79 -3.30 -5.99 -1.90
CA LEU A 79 -2.83 -4.67 -1.50
C LEU A 79 -3.70 -3.58 -2.13
N GLN A 80 -3.92 -3.63 -3.45
CA GLN A 80 -4.70 -2.60 -4.15
C GLN A 80 -6.15 -2.54 -3.66
N VAL A 81 -6.85 -3.68 -3.57
CA VAL A 81 -8.24 -3.71 -3.06
C VAL A 81 -8.31 -3.23 -1.61
N ARG A 82 -7.33 -3.58 -0.78
CA ARG A 82 -7.26 -3.12 0.60
C ARG A 82 -7.02 -1.62 0.69
N ARG A 83 -6.09 -1.05 -0.09
CA ARG A 83 -5.84 0.39 -0.14
C ARG A 83 -7.10 1.17 -0.56
N ARG A 84 -7.78 0.74 -1.63
CA ARG A 84 -9.05 1.34 -2.07
C ARG A 84 -10.13 1.33 -0.98
N ASN A 85 -10.27 0.21 -0.27
CA ASN A 85 -11.31 0.09 0.76
C ASN A 85 -11.05 0.96 2.00
N VAL A 86 -9.79 1.19 2.36
CA VAL A 86 -9.43 1.98 3.54
C VAL A 86 -9.18 3.45 3.23
N ALA A 87 -9.01 3.83 1.96
CA ALA A 87 -8.68 5.18 1.52
C ALA A 87 -9.57 6.25 2.15
N ARG A 88 -10.90 6.06 2.11
CA ARG A 88 -11.86 7.02 2.71
C ARG A 88 -11.62 7.23 4.20
N TYR A 89 -11.38 6.16 4.96
CA TYR A 89 -11.13 6.25 6.40
C TYR A 89 -9.76 6.88 6.68
N LEU A 90 -8.74 6.48 5.92
CA LEU A 90 -7.39 7.01 6.04
C LEU A 90 -7.37 8.52 5.75
N LEU A 91 -8.08 8.95 4.71
CA LEU A 91 -8.21 10.36 4.35
C LEU A 91 -8.83 11.19 5.48
N GLY A 92 -9.95 10.73 6.06
CA GLY A 92 -10.57 11.41 7.21
C GLY A 92 -9.61 11.52 8.41
N ARG A 93 -8.87 10.45 8.70
CA ARG A 93 -7.86 10.43 9.75
C ARG A 93 -6.70 11.39 9.48
N LEU A 94 -6.26 11.53 8.24
CA LEU A 94 -5.10 12.36 7.88
C LEU A 94 -5.44 13.84 7.76
N ASN A 95 -6.63 14.16 7.24
CA ASN A 95 -7.09 15.55 7.14
C ASN A 95 -7.42 16.15 8.52
N GLN A 96 -7.72 15.35 9.55
CA GLN A 96 -7.94 15.83 10.93
C GLN A 96 -8.88 17.04 11.01
N GLU A 97 -10.05 16.94 10.38
CA GLU A 97 -11.03 18.05 10.29
C GLU A 97 -10.45 19.35 9.69
N GLY A 98 -9.48 19.23 8.78
CA GLY A 98 -8.79 20.34 8.12
C GLY A 98 -7.54 20.84 8.84
N ARG A 99 -7.20 20.31 10.03
CA ARG A 99 -5.93 20.61 10.71
C ARG A 99 -4.73 20.00 9.99
N GLY A 100 -4.95 18.90 9.26
CA GLY A 100 -3.91 18.12 8.60
C GLY A 100 -3.08 17.27 9.56
N THR A 101 -2.05 16.64 9.00
CA THR A 101 -1.12 15.77 9.74
C THR A 101 0.30 16.32 9.64
N ARG A 102 1.00 16.36 10.77
CA ARG A 102 2.43 16.67 10.81
C ARG A 102 3.22 15.45 10.34
N VAL A 103 4.04 15.65 9.32
CA VAL A 103 4.97 14.68 8.75
C VAL A 103 6.39 15.11 9.10
N GLU A 104 7.15 14.19 9.68
CA GLU A 104 8.55 14.39 10.03
C GLU A 104 9.44 13.65 9.02
N PHE A 105 10.38 14.38 8.44
CA PHE A 105 11.38 13.84 7.54
C PHE A 105 12.67 13.63 8.32
N HIS A 106 13.01 12.36 8.50
CA HIS A 106 14.29 11.98 9.06
C HIS A 106 15.38 12.04 7.98
N PRO A 107 16.56 12.60 8.29
CA PRO A 107 17.66 12.66 7.35
C PRO A 107 18.10 11.26 6.93
N LEU A 108 18.56 11.15 5.68
CA LEU A 108 19.08 9.89 5.14
C LEU A 108 20.26 9.40 6.00
N ASN A 109 20.36 8.07 6.19
CA ASN A 109 21.50 7.46 6.83
C ASN A 109 22.78 7.70 6.00
N GLN A 110 23.69 8.53 6.51
CA GLN A 110 24.95 8.87 5.85
C GLN A 110 26.13 7.96 6.23
N SER A 111 25.91 6.83 6.93
CA SER A 111 26.99 5.94 7.37
C SER A 111 27.86 5.35 6.25
N GLN A 112 27.35 5.32 5.02
CA GLN A 112 28.05 4.85 3.83
C GLN A 112 28.70 5.98 3.01
N VAL A 113 28.61 7.23 3.48
CA VAL A 113 29.21 8.40 2.82
C VAL A 113 30.63 8.58 3.36
N THR A 114 31.58 8.99 2.52
CA THR A 114 32.92 9.32 3.01
C THR A 114 32.87 10.64 3.78
N ARG A 115 33.62 10.73 4.89
CA ARG A 115 33.59 11.89 5.82
C ARG A 115 33.66 13.28 5.15
N PRO A 116 34.47 13.52 4.09
CA PRO A 116 34.51 14.82 3.41
C PRO A 116 33.20 15.22 2.72
N HIS A 117 32.31 14.26 2.44
CA HIS A 117 31.03 14.47 1.79
C HIS A 117 29.83 14.37 2.75
N HIS A 118 30.08 14.15 4.05
CA HIS A 118 29.02 14.23 5.04
C HIS A 118 28.47 15.66 5.12
N ARG A 119 27.15 15.76 5.20
CA ARG A 119 26.47 17.04 5.45
C ARG A 119 25.65 16.95 6.73
N VAL A 120 25.62 18.03 7.49
CA VAL A 120 24.62 18.19 8.56
C VAL A 120 23.27 18.38 7.86
N VAL A 121 22.38 17.40 8.00
CA VAL A 121 21.03 17.46 7.46
C VAL A 121 20.08 17.47 8.64
N GLU A 122 19.38 18.59 8.80
CA GLU A 122 18.43 18.78 9.91
C GLU A 122 17.14 17.98 9.70
N PHE A 123 16.44 17.71 10.80
CA PHE A 123 15.08 17.21 10.74
C PHE A 123 14.20 18.28 10.09
N ARG A 124 13.45 17.88 9.07
CA ARG A 124 12.44 18.75 8.47
C ARG A 124 11.07 18.28 8.91
N THR A 125 10.23 19.20 9.36
CA THR A 125 8.82 18.92 9.62
C THR A 125 7.94 19.68 8.63
N LEU A 126 6.84 19.06 8.22
CA LEU A 126 5.87 19.65 7.32
C LEU A 126 4.46 19.29 7.78
N SER A 127 3.52 20.23 7.69
CA SER A 127 2.10 19.94 7.98
C SER A 127 1.34 19.78 6.67
N VAL A 128 0.99 18.56 6.31
CA VAL A 128 0.22 18.27 5.10
C VAL A 128 -1.27 18.40 5.41
N ARG A 129 -1.95 19.35 4.74
CA ARG A 129 -3.36 19.67 4.96
C ARG A 129 -4.31 19.11 3.90
N HIS A 130 -3.78 18.76 2.73
CA HIS A 130 -4.56 18.24 1.60
C HIS A 130 -4.07 16.84 1.24
N TRP A 131 -4.64 15.83 1.88
CA TRP A 131 -4.27 14.43 1.63
C TRP A 131 -5.02 13.79 0.46
N ASP A 132 -6.03 14.46 -0.08
CA ASP A 132 -7.00 13.91 -1.02
C ASP A 132 -6.34 13.29 -2.25
N ARG A 133 -5.54 14.07 -3.00
CA ARG A 133 -4.83 13.57 -4.20
C ARG A 133 -3.75 12.55 -3.87
N ILE A 134 -3.07 12.71 -2.73
CA ILE A 134 -2.01 11.80 -2.27
C ILE A 134 -2.62 10.41 -1.98
N VAL A 135 -3.71 10.37 -1.20
CA VAL A 135 -4.38 9.13 -0.83
C VAL A 135 -5.08 8.50 -2.03
N GLU A 136 -5.65 9.30 -2.94
CA GLU A 136 -6.24 8.81 -4.18
C GLU A 136 -5.21 8.09 -5.05
N ALA A 137 -4.07 8.72 -5.33
CA ALA A 137 -2.99 8.11 -6.12
C ALA A 137 -2.41 6.86 -5.45
N TRP A 138 -2.23 6.89 -4.13
CA TRP A 138 -1.77 5.72 -3.37
C TRP A 138 -2.77 4.56 -3.43
N ALA A 139 -4.07 4.86 -3.34
CA ALA A 139 -5.13 3.85 -3.44
C ALA A 139 -5.24 3.25 -4.85
N ALA A 140 -4.94 4.04 -5.88
CA ALA A 140 -4.88 3.57 -7.26
C ALA A 140 -3.64 2.72 -7.54
N ALA A 141 -2.60 2.81 -6.71
CA ALA A 141 -1.25 2.32 -6.99
C ALA A 141 -0.63 3.00 -8.23
N ASP A 142 -0.89 4.30 -8.39
CA ASP A 142 -0.32 5.15 -9.43
C ASP A 142 0.88 5.93 -8.88
N ASP A 143 2.07 5.36 -9.07
CA ASP A 143 3.32 5.94 -8.55
C ASP A 143 3.63 7.32 -9.16
N GLN A 144 3.25 7.55 -10.42
CA GLN A 144 3.51 8.82 -11.10
C GLN A 144 2.59 9.93 -10.58
N ALA A 145 1.29 9.65 -10.46
CA ALA A 145 0.35 10.57 -9.84
C ALA A 145 0.70 10.81 -8.37
N PHE A 146 1.21 9.80 -7.67
CA PHE A 146 1.61 9.91 -6.27
C PHE A 146 2.85 10.80 -6.10
N ASP A 147 3.87 10.67 -6.94
CA ASP A 147 5.04 11.56 -6.95
C ASP A 147 4.61 13.01 -7.23
N GLY A 148 3.74 13.21 -8.22
CA GLY A 148 3.20 14.53 -8.56
C GLY A 148 2.37 15.15 -7.44
N ALA A 149 1.46 14.39 -6.83
CA ALA A 149 0.64 14.87 -5.71
C ALA A 149 1.52 15.21 -4.49
N TRP A 150 2.51 14.36 -4.20
CA TRP A 150 3.43 14.59 -3.09
C TRP A 150 4.27 15.85 -3.25
N ILE A 151 4.71 16.18 -4.47
CA ILE A 151 5.51 17.39 -4.71
C ILE A 151 4.66 18.66 -4.62
N ASN A 152 3.38 18.60 -5.02
CA ASN A 152 2.54 19.78 -5.15
C ASN A 152 1.68 20.09 -3.91
N GLU A 153 1.31 19.08 -3.13
CA GLU A 153 0.36 19.21 -2.01
C GLU A 153 1.02 19.14 -0.62
N ALA A 154 2.30 18.72 -0.56
CA ALA A 154 3.09 18.61 0.67
C ALA A 154 4.03 19.81 0.82
#